data_AF-A0A9N8MDU4-F1
#
_entry.id   AF-A0A9N8MDU4-F1
#
_cell.length_a   1.000
_cell.length_b   1.000
_cell.length_c   1.000
_cell.angle_alpha   90.00
_cell.angle_beta   90.00
_cell.angle_gamma   90.00
#
_symmetry.space_group_name_H-M   'P 1'
#
loop_
_entity.id
_entity.type
_entity.pdbx_description
1 polymer ?
#
loop_
_entity_poly.entity_id
_entity_poly.type
_entity_poly.pdbx_seq_one_letter_code
_entity_poly.pdbx_strand_id
1 'polypeptide(L)'
;MKKILLFLVVSQLAFAQAPSGYYSSTNGLSGAPLKTALSSIITSGHQDKGYSGLWTAYQTTDIDKNYENDGSILDIYSERPTASDPYNYTPGSNQCGTYSTEGNCYNREHIVPQSLFNEASPMKNDIHFIRATDGKVNGMRSNYPFGKVGSASFTSQNGSKVGSSTSSGFSGTVFEPIDEFKGDVARMVFYFVTRYQNQLSGFSSGSMLGSSAFPGLQTWELNVLLAWHNQDPVSQAEINRNNASYTFQGNRNPFIDNPNYVNQIWGSQTPTQDTQAPTVVTNLAIPSKTANSISLTWNASTDNVAVTSYDVYMNGSLKTNVNSTSTTVTGLNPSTTYSFYVKAKDAAGNASANSSTVSTTTNAGTTNPTNCINETFETIPSSSASSYSTRTWTNGGITWTATDSRTDQTITNKAITVRSGSLKSSSFSNGINSLTVTTQLKFSGSNGSFNVLVNGTNVGTVPYSTTATTTTINNINVSGNVIVTLVNNSSSNRVAIDNLSWTCSGGSAKQSLSLVKNDESAELQISPNPISNQEITIKGNTENIKKAEIYNLQGKLMQTIVSPFKNGKTINIKNLQQGIYILKLDNSDLKFLVK
;
A
#
# COMPACT_ATOMS: atom_id res chain seq x y z
N MET A 1 -47.11 64.23 13.58
CA MET A 1 -46.66 63.30 12.51
C MET A 1 -45.35 63.82 11.92
N LYS A 2 -44.20 63.37 12.45
CA LYS A 2 -42.88 63.69 11.87
C LYS A 2 -42.48 62.51 10.98
N LYS A 3 -42.45 62.72 9.66
CA LYS A 3 -41.95 61.73 8.69
C LYS A 3 -40.43 61.82 8.69
N ILE A 4 -39.77 60.77 9.16
CA ILE A 4 -38.32 60.60 9.02
C ILE A 4 -38.08 60.00 7.63
N LEU A 5 -37.40 60.76 6.78
CA LEU A 5 -36.96 60.32 5.45
C LEU A 5 -35.68 59.49 5.62
N LEU A 6 -35.75 58.19 5.35
CA LEU A 6 -34.59 57.30 5.36
C LEU A 6 -33.86 57.42 4.01
N PHE A 7 -32.72 58.11 4.00
CA PHE A 7 -31.83 58.15 2.84
C PHE A 7 -31.04 56.83 2.78
N LEU A 8 -31.40 55.96 1.83
CA LEU A 8 -30.66 54.74 1.54
C LEU A 8 -29.49 55.10 0.62
N VAL A 9 -28.28 55.24 1.17
CA VAL A 9 -27.04 55.36 0.38
C VAL A 9 -26.68 53.96 -0.12
N VAL A 10 -27.06 53.64 -1.35
CA VAL A 10 -26.58 52.45 -2.07
C VAL A 10 -25.19 52.77 -2.59
N SER A 11 -24.14 52.33 -1.89
CA SER A 11 -22.77 52.35 -2.41
C SER A 11 -22.70 51.36 -3.59
N GLN A 12 -22.64 51.87 -4.81
CA GLN A 12 -22.31 51.06 -5.98
C GLN A 12 -20.84 50.65 -5.90
N LEU A 13 -20.58 49.39 -5.54
CA LEU A 13 -19.29 48.76 -5.78
C LEU A 13 -19.15 48.57 -7.29
N ALA A 14 -18.38 49.44 -7.94
CA ALA A 14 -18.04 49.30 -9.34
C ALA A 14 -17.05 48.13 -9.50
N PHE A 15 -17.56 46.93 -9.71
CA PHE A 15 -16.75 45.83 -10.21
C PHE A 15 -16.37 46.13 -11.65
N ALA A 16 -15.07 46.28 -11.94
CA ALA A 16 -14.62 46.39 -13.32
C ALA A 16 -14.94 45.07 -14.04
N GLN A 17 -16.01 45.06 -14.82
CA GLN A 17 -16.33 43.99 -15.77
C GLN A 17 -15.74 44.33 -17.13
N ALA A 18 -15.79 43.39 -18.08
CA ALA A 18 -15.27 43.62 -19.42
C ALA A 18 -15.96 44.87 -20.00
N PRO A 19 -15.25 45.72 -20.76
CA PRO A 19 -15.87 46.89 -21.36
C PRO A 19 -17.17 46.50 -22.07
N SER A 20 -18.18 47.36 -22.01
CA SER A 20 -19.45 47.08 -22.67
C SER A 20 -19.21 46.76 -24.15
N GLY A 21 -19.77 45.64 -24.62
CA GLY A 21 -19.61 45.17 -25.98
C GLY A 21 -18.29 44.47 -26.31
N TYR A 22 -17.37 44.29 -25.36
CA TYR A 22 -16.04 43.66 -25.59
C TYR A 22 -16.13 42.27 -26.22
N TYR A 23 -17.17 41.49 -25.90
CA TYR A 23 -17.39 40.14 -26.44
C TYR A 23 -18.50 40.04 -27.48
N SER A 24 -18.99 41.15 -28.05
CA SER A 24 -20.18 41.14 -28.93
C SER A 24 -20.05 40.22 -30.15
N SER A 25 -18.84 40.06 -30.70
CA SER A 25 -18.58 39.18 -31.85
C SER A 25 -18.64 37.68 -31.52
N THR A 26 -18.82 37.32 -30.25
CA THR A 26 -18.95 35.92 -29.80
C THR A 26 -20.40 35.43 -29.77
N ASN A 27 -21.37 36.34 -29.93
CA ASN A 27 -22.80 36.02 -29.76
C ASN A 27 -23.25 34.90 -30.69
N GLY A 28 -23.81 33.84 -30.11
CA GLY A 28 -24.33 32.69 -30.86
C GLY A 28 -23.27 31.72 -31.41
N LEU A 29 -21.98 31.95 -31.13
CA LEU A 29 -20.91 31.06 -31.56
C LEU A 29 -20.67 29.95 -30.51
N SER A 30 -20.19 28.80 -30.97
CA SER A 30 -19.68 27.69 -30.16
C SER A 30 -18.50 27.02 -30.87
N GLY A 31 -17.84 26.06 -30.22
CA GLY A 31 -16.75 25.28 -30.82
C GLY A 31 -15.57 26.11 -31.32
N ALA A 32 -14.95 25.65 -32.42
CA ALA A 32 -13.83 26.34 -33.07
C ALA A 32 -14.14 27.79 -33.53
N PRO A 33 -15.34 28.11 -34.07
CA PRO A 33 -15.73 29.49 -34.37
C PRO A 33 -15.66 30.43 -33.16
N LEU A 34 -16.19 30.01 -32.01
CA LEU A 34 -16.15 30.81 -30.78
C LEU A 34 -14.72 31.03 -30.30
N LYS A 35 -13.89 29.97 -30.28
CA LYS A 35 -12.46 30.06 -29.95
C LYS A 35 -11.73 31.07 -30.85
N THR A 36 -12.08 31.08 -32.15
CA THR A 36 -11.46 31.99 -33.13
C THR A 36 -11.91 33.45 -32.96
N ALA A 37 -13.18 33.69 -32.65
CA ALA A 37 -13.68 35.02 -32.32
C ALA A 37 -12.98 35.58 -31.07
N LEU A 38 -12.86 34.77 -30.01
CA LEU A 38 -12.14 35.13 -28.79
C LEU A 38 -10.65 35.40 -29.06
N SER A 39 -9.98 34.55 -29.85
CA SER A 39 -8.58 34.74 -30.26
C SER A 39 -8.37 36.10 -30.91
N SER A 40 -9.25 36.50 -31.82
CA SER A 40 -9.19 37.81 -32.48
C SER A 40 -9.33 38.97 -31.49
N ILE A 41 -10.31 38.90 -30.57
CA ILE A 41 -10.54 39.92 -29.53
C ILE A 41 -9.28 40.10 -28.66
N ILE A 42 -8.76 39.00 -28.09
CA ILE A 42 -7.67 39.06 -27.11
C ILE A 42 -6.30 39.28 -27.75
N THR A 43 -6.18 39.06 -29.07
CA THR A 43 -4.99 39.44 -29.84
C THR A 43 -5.00 40.94 -30.13
N SER A 44 -6.14 41.49 -30.57
CA SER A 44 -6.24 42.91 -30.95
C SER A 44 -6.03 43.88 -29.79
N GLY A 45 -6.40 43.50 -28.57
CA GLY A 45 -6.26 44.38 -27.39
C GLY A 45 -4.89 44.34 -26.71
N HIS A 46 -4.05 43.36 -27.04
CA HIS A 46 -2.83 43.11 -26.27
C HIS A 46 -1.71 44.11 -26.58
N GLN A 47 -1.05 44.57 -25.53
CA GLN A 47 0.15 45.40 -25.56
C GLN A 47 1.30 44.66 -24.88
N ASP A 48 2.34 44.32 -25.65
CA ASP A 48 3.55 43.73 -25.09
C ASP A 48 4.31 44.78 -24.27
N LYS A 49 4.44 44.55 -22.96
CA LYS A 49 5.17 45.43 -22.03
C LYS A 49 6.61 44.97 -21.77
N GLY A 50 7.06 43.95 -22.48
CA GLY A 50 8.39 43.37 -22.34
C GLY A 50 8.55 42.52 -21.08
N TYR A 51 9.59 41.69 -21.08
CA TYR A 51 9.83 40.72 -20.01
C TYR A 51 10.11 41.37 -18.64
N SER A 52 10.78 42.52 -18.62
CA SER A 52 11.01 43.30 -17.40
C SER A 52 9.73 43.94 -16.87
N GLY A 53 8.76 44.26 -17.74
CA GLY A 53 7.48 44.85 -17.37
C GLY A 53 6.64 43.96 -16.46
N LEU A 54 6.85 42.63 -16.51
CA LEU A 54 6.17 41.68 -15.62
C LEU A 54 6.41 41.98 -14.13
N TRP A 55 7.61 42.44 -13.75
CA TRP A 55 7.89 42.83 -12.36
C TRP A 55 7.06 44.02 -11.88
N THR A 56 6.74 44.94 -12.79
CA THR A 56 5.83 46.05 -12.52
C THR A 56 4.39 45.55 -12.43
N ALA A 57 4.01 44.59 -13.28
CA ALA A 57 2.66 44.02 -13.29
C ALA A 57 2.31 43.36 -11.96
N TYR A 58 3.19 42.52 -11.41
CA TYR A 58 2.93 41.74 -10.18
C TYR A 58 2.63 42.59 -8.95
N GLN A 59 3.10 43.84 -8.92
CA GLN A 59 2.73 44.80 -7.86
C GLN A 59 1.24 45.14 -7.85
N THR A 60 0.48 44.69 -8.85
CA THR A 60 -0.97 44.88 -8.95
C THR A 60 -1.73 43.59 -9.29
N THR A 61 -1.17 42.70 -10.11
CA THR A 61 -1.85 41.51 -10.63
C THR A 61 -1.83 40.31 -9.69
N ASP A 62 -0.77 40.17 -8.90
CA ASP A 62 -0.50 38.98 -8.10
C ASP A 62 -0.35 39.40 -6.62
N ILE A 63 -1.18 40.33 -6.14
CA ILE A 63 -1.22 40.77 -4.74
C ILE A 63 -2.29 39.96 -4.01
N ASP A 64 -1.94 39.38 -2.86
CA ASP A 64 -2.94 38.73 -2.02
C ASP A 64 -3.84 39.78 -1.35
N LYS A 65 -5.10 39.73 -1.76
CA LYS A 65 -6.20 40.57 -1.27
C LYS A 65 -7.39 39.73 -0.81
N ASN A 66 -7.26 38.40 -0.85
CA ASN A 66 -8.39 37.49 -0.87
C ASN A 66 -8.27 36.35 0.15
N TYR A 67 -7.05 36.00 0.55
CA TYR A 67 -6.79 35.03 1.62
C TYR A 67 -6.42 35.78 2.91
N GLU A 68 -5.14 35.91 3.25
CA GLU A 68 -4.67 36.70 4.38
C GLU A 68 -4.89 38.19 4.19
N ASN A 69 -4.93 38.66 2.93
CA ASN A 69 -5.08 40.07 2.55
C ASN A 69 -4.02 40.95 3.23
N ASP A 70 -2.77 40.47 3.24
CA ASP A 70 -1.63 41.11 3.88
C ASP A 70 -0.80 42.00 2.92
N GLY A 71 -1.17 42.02 1.63
CA GLY A 71 -0.50 42.79 0.59
C GLY A 71 0.78 42.15 0.06
N SER A 72 1.06 40.89 0.43
CA SER A 72 2.14 40.10 -0.15
C SER A 72 1.80 39.62 -1.57
N ILE A 73 2.74 38.93 -2.22
CA ILE A 73 2.48 38.26 -3.49
C ILE A 73 1.56 37.06 -3.27
N LEU A 74 0.44 37.00 -3.99
CA LEU A 74 -0.40 35.80 -4.10
C LEU A 74 0.30 34.74 -4.95
N ASP A 75 1.13 33.95 -4.29
CA ASP A 75 1.86 32.84 -4.88
C ASP A 75 1.08 31.54 -4.76
N ILE A 76 0.54 31.06 -5.88
CA ILE A 76 -0.25 29.81 -5.95
C ILE A 76 0.52 28.54 -5.52
N TYR A 77 1.84 28.62 -5.34
CA TYR A 77 2.70 27.53 -4.90
C TYR A 77 3.06 27.57 -3.41
N SER A 78 2.74 28.65 -2.69
CA SER A 78 2.90 28.76 -1.24
C SER A 78 1.59 29.01 -0.50
N GLU A 79 0.61 29.60 -1.20
CA GLU A 79 -0.70 29.94 -0.66
C GLU A 79 -1.43 28.76 -0.02
N ARG A 80 -1.93 28.97 1.20
CA ARG A 80 -2.70 28.01 2.00
C ARG A 80 -4.07 28.62 2.33
N PRO A 81 -5.14 28.30 1.58
CA PRO A 81 -6.42 29.02 1.64
C PRO A 81 -7.15 29.11 2.98
N THR A 82 -6.75 28.29 3.96
CA THR A 82 -7.38 28.18 5.29
C THR A 82 -6.39 28.30 6.44
N ALA A 83 -5.13 28.65 6.18
CA ALA A 83 -4.08 28.77 7.19
C ALA A 83 -2.98 29.70 6.70
N SER A 84 -2.24 30.35 7.61
CA SER A 84 -1.15 31.22 7.18
C SER A 84 -0.14 30.52 6.28
N ASP A 85 0.27 31.26 5.26
CA ASP A 85 1.31 30.89 4.33
C ASP A 85 2.64 30.55 5.01
N PRO A 86 3.38 29.57 4.46
CA PRO A 86 4.68 29.16 5.00
C PRO A 86 5.74 30.26 4.87
N TYR A 87 5.58 31.16 3.90
CA TYR A 87 6.45 32.30 3.63
C TYR A 87 5.75 33.28 2.69
N ASN A 88 6.02 34.58 2.87
CA ASN A 88 5.36 35.64 2.10
C ASN A 88 6.40 36.50 1.40
N TYR A 89 6.05 37.04 0.24
CA TYR A 89 6.94 37.89 -0.54
C TYR A 89 6.45 39.31 -0.61
N THR A 90 7.33 40.27 -0.33
CA THR A 90 7.04 41.69 -0.53
C THR A 90 7.15 42.03 -2.02
N PRO A 91 6.06 42.53 -2.65
CA PRO A 91 6.09 42.94 -4.05
C PRO A 91 7.18 43.97 -4.31
N GLY A 92 7.95 43.79 -5.38
CA GLY A 92 9.03 44.72 -5.75
C GLY A 92 10.39 44.47 -5.07
N SER A 93 10.44 43.67 -4.00
CA SER A 93 11.67 43.46 -3.22
C SER A 93 12.23 42.05 -3.33
N ASN A 94 11.40 41.01 -3.14
CA ASN A 94 11.86 39.61 -3.09
C ASN A 94 11.95 38.94 -4.48
N GLN A 95 12.42 39.66 -5.51
CA GLN A 95 12.50 39.18 -6.89
C GLN A 95 13.85 38.52 -7.16
N CYS A 96 13.88 37.28 -7.68
CA CYS A 96 15.15 36.69 -8.09
C CYS A 96 15.05 35.59 -9.18
N GLY A 97 16.21 35.15 -9.66
CA GLY A 97 16.35 34.01 -10.58
C GLY A 97 17.26 32.90 -10.04
N THR A 98 17.67 32.97 -8.77
CA THR A 98 18.56 31.99 -8.14
C THR A 98 18.03 31.63 -6.76
N TYR A 99 17.66 30.36 -6.58
CA TYR A 99 16.97 29.85 -5.40
C TYR A 99 17.42 28.41 -5.13
N SER A 100 17.43 28.02 -3.86
CA SER A 100 17.84 26.67 -3.43
C SER A 100 16.78 25.98 -2.58
N THR A 101 16.00 26.78 -1.85
CA THR A 101 14.94 26.36 -0.93
C THR A 101 13.70 27.22 -1.16
N GLU A 102 12.53 26.68 -0.80
CA GLU A 102 11.29 27.45 -0.77
C GLU A 102 11.40 28.65 0.17
N GLY A 103 10.76 29.76 -0.16
CA GLY A 103 10.80 31.01 0.61
C GLY A 103 11.99 31.91 0.29
N ASN A 104 12.87 31.56 -0.67
CA ASN A 104 14.03 32.40 -1.01
C ASN A 104 13.62 33.70 -1.71
N CYS A 105 12.77 33.58 -2.72
CA CYS A 105 12.32 34.69 -3.57
C CYS A 105 11.20 34.19 -4.49
N TYR A 106 10.44 35.12 -5.05
CA TYR A 106 9.52 34.79 -6.14
C TYR A 106 10.19 35.03 -7.51
N ASN A 107 9.81 34.19 -8.47
CA ASN A 107 10.23 34.21 -9.87
C ASN A 107 8.99 34.25 -10.78
N ARG A 108 9.23 34.37 -12.08
CA ARG A 108 8.20 34.36 -13.12
C ARG A 108 7.92 32.93 -13.54
N GLU A 109 6.75 32.44 -13.20
CA GLU A 109 6.25 31.14 -13.62
C GLU A 109 5.49 31.26 -14.93
N HIS A 110 6.05 30.70 -16.00
CA HIS A 110 5.32 30.53 -17.25
C HIS A 110 4.46 29.27 -17.15
N ILE A 111 3.17 29.43 -16.84
CA ILE A 111 2.23 28.31 -16.70
C ILE A 111 2.25 27.43 -17.95
N VAL A 112 2.27 28.01 -19.14
CA VAL A 112 2.72 27.30 -20.36
C VAL A 112 4.22 27.52 -20.52
N PRO A 113 5.09 26.49 -20.39
CA PRO A 113 6.53 26.68 -20.30
C PRO A 113 7.12 27.39 -21.52
N GLN A 114 8.00 28.36 -21.29
CA GLN A 114 8.63 29.15 -22.36
C GLN A 114 9.48 28.33 -23.34
N SER A 115 9.95 27.15 -22.92
CA SER A 115 10.65 26.19 -23.78
C SER A 115 9.77 25.64 -24.91
N LEU A 116 8.44 25.70 -24.78
CA LEU A 116 7.53 25.16 -25.80
C LEU A 116 7.39 26.07 -27.02
N PHE A 117 7.71 27.35 -26.87
CA PHE A 117 7.58 28.37 -27.91
C PHE A 117 8.88 29.16 -28.14
N ASN A 118 10.03 28.56 -27.80
CA ASN A 118 11.37 29.13 -27.99
C ASN A 118 11.55 30.52 -27.37
N GLU A 119 10.91 30.78 -26.23
CA GLU A 119 10.95 32.07 -25.55
C GLU A 119 10.52 33.26 -26.44
N ALA A 120 9.73 33.01 -27.47
CA ALA A 120 9.33 34.05 -28.41
C ALA A 120 8.38 35.08 -27.76
N SER A 121 8.58 36.36 -28.09
CA SER A 121 7.61 37.41 -27.83
C SER A 121 6.43 37.32 -28.83
N PRO A 122 5.20 37.70 -28.44
CA PRO A 122 4.83 38.27 -27.14
C PRO A 122 4.50 37.23 -26.05
N MET A 123 4.57 35.92 -26.36
CA MET A 123 4.23 34.85 -25.40
C MET A 123 5.07 34.92 -24.12
N LYS A 124 6.37 35.17 -24.25
CA LYS A 124 7.28 35.29 -23.11
C LYS A 124 6.86 36.36 -22.08
N ASN A 125 6.05 37.35 -22.48
CA ASN A 125 5.78 38.56 -21.70
C ASN A 125 4.29 38.75 -21.33
N ASP A 126 3.43 37.77 -21.61
CA ASP A 126 1.99 37.91 -21.42
C ASP A 126 1.57 37.58 -19.98
N ILE A 127 1.12 38.60 -19.25
CA ILE A 127 0.78 38.49 -17.82
C ILE A 127 -0.42 37.56 -17.55
N HIS A 128 -1.26 37.24 -18.55
CA HIS A 128 -2.44 36.40 -18.33
C HIS A 128 -2.10 34.95 -18.01
N PHE A 129 -0.90 34.46 -18.36
CA PHE A 129 -0.47 33.10 -18.00
C PHE A 129 0.89 33.05 -17.29
N ILE A 130 1.47 34.20 -16.98
CA ILE A 130 2.73 34.28 -16.23
C ILE A 130 2.43 34.77 -14.82
N ARG A 131 2.72 33.96 -13.80
CA ARG A 131 2.47 34.25 -12.38
C ARG A 131 3.75 34.61 -11.65
N ALA A 132 3.63 35.37 -10.57
CA ALA A 132 4.70 35.49 -9.58
C ALA A 132 4.58 34.32 -8.59
N THR A 133 5.57 33.42 -8.55
CA THR A 133 5.53 32.25 -7.66
C THR A 133 6.88 31.94 -7.04
N ASP A 134 6.90 31.13 -5.97
CA ASP A 134 8.11 30.64 -5.34
C ASP A 134 9.10 30.07 -6.37
N GLY A 135 10.34 30.59 -6.35
CA GLY A 135 11.36 30.18 -7.29
C GLY A 135 11.70 28.69 -7.21
N LYS A 136 11.76 28.12 -6.01
CA LYS A 136 12.10 26.71 -5.83
C LYS A 136 10.98 25.80 -6.36
N VAL A 137 9.71 26.08 -6.06
CA VAL A 137 8.58 25.28 -6.57
C VAL A 137 8.48 25.41 -8.09
N ASN A 138 8.63 26.61 -8.65
CA ASN A 138 8.75 26.84 -10.10
C ASN A 138 9.88 25.99 -10.71
N GLY A 139 11.08 26.01 -10.12
CA GLY A 139 12.20 25.19 -10.56
C GLY A 139 11.94 23.68 -10.50
N MET A 140 11.21 23.21 -9.47
CA MET A 140 10.79 21.81 -9.37
C MET A 140 9.73 21.45 -10.42
N ARG A 141 8.81 22.37 -10.73
CA ARG A 141 7.79 22.21 -11.77
C ARG A 141 8.41 22.06 -13.15
N SER A 142 9.53 22.72 -13.43
CA SER A 142 10.27 22.58 -14.70
C SER A 142 9.38 22.88 -15.91
N ASN A 143 9.39 22.04 -16.94
CA ASN A 143 8.49 22.10 -18.09
C ASN A 143 7.41 21.00 -18.05
N TYR A 144 7.12 20.43 -16.88
CA TYR A 144 6.15 19.35 -16.77
C TYR A 144 4.72 19.87 -17.06
N PRO A 145 3.90 19.09 -17.79
CA PRO A 145 2.49 19.41 -17.99
C PRO A 145 1.70 19.26 -16.68
N PHE A 146 0.48 19.78 -16.64
CA PHE A 146 -0.35 19.72 -15.46
C PHE A 146 -1.19 18.45 -15.43
N GLY A 147 -1.24 17.78 -14.28
CA GLY A 147 -1.95 16.50 -14.18
C GLY A 147 -2.04 16.00 -12.75
N LYS A 148 -2.78 14.91 -12.56
CA LYS A 148 -2.94 14.30 -11.24
C LYS A 148 -1.73 13.45 -10.89
N VAL A 149 -1.08 13.73 -9.78
CA VAL A 149 0.07 12.97 -9.28
C VAL A 149 -0.42 11.74 -8.53
N GLY A 150 0.01 10.56 -8.97
CA GLY A 150 -0.21 9.30 -8.23
C GLY A 150 0.84 9.05 -7.17
N SER A 151 2.12 9.19 -7.54
CA SER A 151 3.27 9.03 -6.65
C SER A 151 4.15 10.27 -6.75
N ALA A 152 4.26 11.01 -5.64
CA ALA A 152 4.99 12.27 -5.58
C ALA A 152 6.50 12.02 -5.44
N SER A 153 7.30 12.65 -6.30
CA SER A 153 8.75 12.81 -6.13
C SER A 153 9.13 14.09 -5.40
N PHE A 154 8.22 15.08 -5.37
CA PHE A 154 8.34 16.31 -4.62
C PHE A 154 6.96 16.78 -4.16
N THR A 155 6.91 17.39 -2.98
CA THR A 155 5.72 18.07 -2.43
C THR A 155 6.17 19.37 -1.80
N SER A 156 5.61 20.48 -2.27
CA SER A 156 5.85 21.81 -1.75
C SER A 156 5.19 22.01 -0.38
N GLN A 157 5.52 23.10 0.32
CA GLN A 157 4.95 23.38 1.64
C GLN A 157 3.43 23.65 1.61
N ASN A 158 2.88 24.14 0.49
CA ASN A 158 1.43 24.29 0.35
C ASN A 158 0.71 22.99 -0.05
N GLY A 159 1.46 21.97 -0.50
CA GLY A 159 0.92 20.67 -0.87
C GLY A 159 0.86 20.41 -2.39
N SER A 160 1.30 21.35 -3.23
CA SER A 160 1.49 21.12 -4.67
C SER A 160 2.57 20.06 -4.90
N LYS A 161 2.42 19.23 -5.94
CA LYS A 161 3.23 18.02 -6.14
C LYS A 161 3.86 17.97 -7.52
N VAL A 162 5.03 17.33 -7.59
CA VAL A 162 5.59 16.78 -8.84
C VAL A 162 5.66 15.27 -8.68
N GLY A 163 5.32 14.53 -9.72
CA GLY A 163 5.42 13.07 -9.65
C GLY A 163 4.87 12.35 -10.87
N SER A 164 4.76 11.02 -10.76
CA SER A 164 4.23 10.18 -11.83
C SER A 164 2.74 10.42 -12.03
N SER A 165 2.33 10.66 -13.27
CA SER A 165 0.93 10.88 -13.65
C SER A 165 0.04 9.68 -13.35
N THR A 166 -1.17 9.98 -12.89
CA THR A 166 -2.34 9.08 -12.90
C THR A 166 -3.48 9.61 -13.77
N SER A 167 -3.26 10.71 -14.49
CA SER A 167 -4.21 11.23 -15.47
C SER A 167 -4.39 10.22 -16.62
N SER A 168 -5.64 9.89 -16.93
CA SER A 168 -5.93 8.97 -18.05
C SER A 168 -5.38 9.51 -19.36
N GLY A 169 -4.72 8.64 -20.12
CA GLY A 169 -4.08 9.01 -21.40
C GLY A 169 -2.65 9.56 -21.28
N PHE A 170 -2.07 9.66 -20.07
CA PHE A 170 -0.68 10.11 -19.90
C PHE A 170 0.04 9.47 -18.71
N SER A 171 1.26 8.98 -18.93
CA SER A 171 2.07 8.24 -17.94
C SER A 171 3.41 8.91 -17.59
N GLY A 172 3.64 10.16 -18.02
CA GLY A 172 4.86 10.91 -17.73
C GLY A 172 4.88 11.57 -16.35
N THR A 173 5.84 12.47 -16.14
CA THR A 173 5.89 13.33 -14.94
C THR A 173 4.96 14.53 -15.14
N VAL A 174 4.17 14.86 -14.12
CA VAL A 174 3.24 15.99 -14.09
C VAL A 174 3.45 16.84 -12.85
N PHE A 175 2.99 18.09 -12.91
CA PHE A 175 2.79 18.94 -11.74
C PHE A 175 1.31 19.02 -11.39
N GLU A 176 0.98 18.87 -10.10
CA GLU A 176 -0.37 19.03 -9.56
C GLU A 176 -0.39 20.19 -8.55
N PRO A 177 -1.00 21.35 -8.86
CA PRO A 177 -1.26 22.37 -7.85
C PRO A 177 -2.31 21.88 -6.85
N ILE A 178 -2.41 22.54 -5.70
CA ILE A 178 -3.52 22.29 -4.76
C ILE A 178 -4.88 22.60 -5.40
N ASP A 179 -5.95 22.02 -4.84
CA ASP A 179 -7.29 22.06 -5.43
C ASP A 179 -7.81 23.49 -5.68
N GLU A 180 -7.46 24.46 -4.83
CA GLU A 180 -7.86 25.88 -4.93
C GLU A 180 -7.36 26.59 -6.20
N PHE A 181 -6.29 26.09 -6.85
CA PHE A 181 -5.68 26.77 -8.00
C PHE A 181 -5.74 25.95 -9.29
N LYS A 182 -6.48 24.85 -9.29
CA LYS A 182 -6.59 23.97 -10.45
C LYS A 182 -7.35 24.64 -11.60
N GLY A 183 -8.42 25.35 -11.28
CA GLY A 183 -9.23 26.14 -12.21
C GLY A 183 -8.48 27.36 -12.74
N ASP A 184 -7.74 28.07 -11.88
CA ASP A 184 -6.83 29.15 -12.29
C ASP A 184 -5.88 28.69 -13.39
N VAL A 185 -5.17 27.59 -13.15
CA VAL A 185 -4.23 27.00 -14.11
C VAL A 185 -4.94 26.63 -15.40
N ALA A 186 -6.09 25.96 -15.32
CA ALA A 186 -6.88 25.60 -16.50
C ALA A 186 -7.25 26.82 -17.35
N ARG A 187 -7.75 27.90 -16.73
CA ARG A 187 -8.16 29.12 -17.44
C ARG A 187 -6.97 29.89 -18.02
N MET A 188 -5.80 29.85 -17.40
CA MET A 188 -4.57 30.40 -17.97
C MET A 188 -4.10 29.63 -19.21
N VAL A 189 -4.21 28.30 -19.19
CA VAL A 189 -3.86 27.45 -20.34
C VAL A 189 -4.87 27.59 -21.47
N PHE A 190 -6.17 27.60 -21.18
CA PHE A 190 -7.22 27.84 -22.19
C PHE A 190 -7.04 29.20 -22.87
N TYR A 191 -6.68 30.23 -22.10
CA TYR A 191 -6.30 31.53 -22.64
C TYR A 191 -5.13 31.41 -23.61
N PHE A 192 -4.04 30.75 -23.22
CA PHE A 192 -2.84 30.61 -24.06
C PHE A 192 -3.16 29.95 -25.41
N VAL A 193 -3.81 28.79 -25.40
CA VAL A 193 -4.12 28.05 -26.64
C VAL A 193 -5.17 28.74 -27.50
N THR A 194 -5.97 29.63 -26.91
CA THR A 194 -6.92 30.47 -27.65
C THR A 194 -6.22 31.67 -28.29
N ARG A 195 -5.41 32.41 -27.52
CA ARG A 195 -4.70 33.59 -28.01
C ARG A 195 -3.74 33.24 -29.12
N TYR A 196 -2.92 32.20 -28.93
CA TYR A 196 -1.83 31.84 -29.85
C TYR A 196 -2.19 30.70 -30.81
N GLN A 197 -3.48 30.53 -31.11
CA GLN A 197 -3.95 29.38 -31.89
C GLN A 197 -3.30 29.26 -33.28
N ASN A 198 -2.90 30.38 -33.88
CA ASN A 198 -2.28 30.40 -35.21
C ASN A 198 -0.80 30.00 -35.18
N GLN A 199 -0.17 30.02 -33.99
CA GLN A 199 1.22 29.68 -33.79
C GLN A 199 1.42 28.25 -33.26
N LEU A 200 0.36 27.58 -32.81
CA LEU A 200 0.45 26.26 -32.16
C LEU A 200 1.15 25.19 -33.00
N SER A 201 1.00 25.21 -34.33
CA SER A 201 1.67 24.25 -35.21
C SER A 201 3.19 24.36 -35.21
N GLY A 202 3.74 25.50 -34.78
CA GLY A 202 5.18 25.73 -34.63
C GLY A 202 5.71 25.49 -33.21
N PHE A 203 4.85 25.16 -32.24
CA PHE A 203 5.26 24.92 -30.86
C PHE A 203 5.63 23.46 -30.63
N SER A 204 6.55 23.24 -29.69
CA SER A 204 6.76 21.90 -29.13
C SER A 204 5.55 21.51 -28.30
N SER A 205 5.13 20.26 -28.41
CA SER A 205 3.95 19.79 -27.67
C SER A 205 4.17 19.83 -26.15
N GLY A 206 5.37 19.48 -25.66
CA GLY A 206 5.61 19.36 -24.22
C GLY A 206 4.69 18.33 -23.53
N SER A 207 4.09 17.43 -24.30
CA SER A 207 2.98 16.56 -23.88
C SER A 207 1.68 17.30 -23.51
N MET A 208 1.62 18.61 -23.65
CA MET A 208 0.51 19.48 -23.22
C MET A 208 -0.26 20.06 -24.41
N LEU A 209 0.48 20.73 -25.31
CA LEU A 209 -0.06 21.46 -26.46
C LEU A 209 -0.36 20.50 -27.61
N GLY A 210 -1.45 20.79 -28.34
CA GLY A 210 -1.73 20.17 -29.63
C GLY A 210 -0.97 20.86 -30.76
N SER A 211 -0.93 20.24 -31.94
CA SER A 211 -0.26 20.77 -33.14
C SER A 211 -1.20 21.54 -34.08
N SER A 212 -2.45 21.75 -33.69
CA SER A 212 -3.49 22.40 -34.49
C SER A 212 -4.20 23.50 -33.70
N ALA A 213 -4.87 24.42 -34.41
CA ALA A 213 -5.65 25.49 -33.78
C ALA A 213 -6.82 24.96 -32.93
N PHE A 214 -7.39 23.80 -33.25
CA PHE A 214 -8.48 23.18 -32.51
C PHE A 214 -8.24 21.67 -32.34
N PRO A 215 -8.37 21.11 -31.12
CA PRO A 215 -8.76 21.79 -29.88
C PRO A 215 -7.65 22.66 -29.26
N GLY A 216 -6.41 22.54 -29.73
CA GLY A 216 -5.25 23.31 -29.28
C GLY A 216 -4.43 22.66 -28.15
N LEU A 217 -4.95 21.58 -27.57
CA LEU A 217 -4.31 20.79 -26.51
C LEU A 217 -4.27 19.32 -26.92
N GLN A 218 -3.41 18.54 -26.29
CA GLN A 218 -3.55 17.09 -26.32
C GLN A 218 -4.84 16.67 -25.62
N THR A 219 -5.47 15.58 -26.07
CA THR A 219 -6.77 15.13 -25.54
C THR A 219 -6.73 14.88 -24.04
N TRP A 220 -5.67 14.25 -23.52
CA TRP A 220 -5.55 13.95 -22.11
C TRP A 220 -5.44 15.23 -21.25
N GLU A 221 -4.63 16.21 -21.69
CA GLU A 221 -4.45 17.50 -21.01
C GLU A 221 -5.77 18.28 -21.03
N LEU A 222 -6.44 18.32 -22.20
CA LEU A 222 -7.76 18.95 -22.32
C LEU A 222 -8.75 18.38 -21.31
N ASN A 223 -8.80 17.06 -21.14
CA ASN A 223 -9.70 16.42 -20.18
C ASN A 223 -9.39 16.80 -18.73
N VAL A 224 -8.10 16.85 -18.36
CA VAL A 224 -7.67 17.28 -17.03
C VAL A 224 -8.11 18.72 -16.76
N LEU A 225 -7.81 19.64 -17.68
CA LEU A 225 -8.10 21.06 -17.50
C LEU A 225 -9.61 21.36 -17.54
N LEU A 226 -10.40 20.63 -18.33
CA LEU A 226 -11.86 20.72 -18.30
C LEU A 226 -12.42 20.26 -16.96
N ALA A 227 -11.90 19.16 -16.39
CA ALA A 227 -12.32 18.70 -15.08
C ALA A 227 -11.98 19.72 -13.99
N TRP A 228 -10.75 20.25 -14.02
CA TRP A 228 -10.29 21.26 -13.07
C TRP A 228 -11.09 22.56 -13.16
N HIS A 229 -11.34 23.07 -14.36
CA HIS A 229 -12.19 24.26 -14.56
C HIS A 229 -13.61 24.09 -14.01
N ASN A 230 -14.19 22.90 -14.10
CA ASN A 230 -15.54 22.64 -13.58
C ASN A 230 -15.56 22.39 -12.07
N GLN A 231 -14.47 21.88 -11.49
CA GLN A 231 -14.35 21.60 -10.05
C GLN A 231 -13.96 22.84 -9.24
N ASP A 232 -13.20 23.74 -9.85
CA ASP A 232 -12.71 24.98 -9.26
C ASP A 232 -13.24 26.21 -10.04
N PRO A 233 -14.39 26.78 -9.63
CA PRO A 233 -15.01 27.94 -10.26
C PRO A 233 -14.13 29.19 -10.22
N VAL A 234 -14.47 30.19 -11.03
CA VAL A 234 -13.74 31.47 -11.03
C VAL A 234 -13.77 32.13 -9.65
N SER A 235 -12.60 32.41 -9.09
CA SER A 235 -12.45 33.03 -7.77
C SER A 235 -12.43 34.57 -7.85
N GLN A 236 -12.63 35.23 -6.71
CA GLN A 236 -12.49 36.70 -6.65
C GLN A 236 -11.04 37.15 -6.89
N ALA A 237 -10.06 36.33 -6.51
CA ALA A 237 -8.64 36.59 -6.78
C ALA A 237 -8.37 36.62 -8.30
N GLU A 238 -8.94 35.68 -9.05
CA GLU A 238 -8.84 35.67 -10.52
C GLU A 238 -9.51 36.88 -11.17
N ILE A 239 -10.69 37.28 -10.70
CA ILE A 239 -11.38 38.47 -11.21
C ILE A 239 -10.52 39.72 -10.98
N ASN A 240 -9.97 39.86 -9.76
CA ASN A 240 -9.09 40.97 -9.40
C ASN A 240 -7.84 40.98 -10.29
N ARG A 241 -7.21 39.82 -10.47
CA ARG A 241 -6.05 39.64 -11.34
C ARG A 241 -6.37 39.96 -12.80
N ASN A 242 -7.50 39.49 -13.34
CA ASN A 242 -7.89 39.75 -14.73
C ASN A 242 -8.10 41.25 -14.99
N ASN A 243 -8.67 41.97 -14.02
CA ASN A 243 -8.84 43.43 -14.08
C ASN A 243 -7.51 44.19 -14.04
N ALA A 244 -6.60 43.81 -13.16
CA ALA A 244 -5.26 44.38 -13.10
C ALA A 244 -4.47 44.08 -14.39
N SER A 245 -4.55 42.84 -14.89
CA SER A 245 -3.94 42.43 -16.15
C SER A 245 -4.49 43.22 -17.35
N TYR A 246 -5.81 43.46 -17.40
CA TYR A 246 -6.40 44.32 -18.44
C TYR A 246 -5.86 45.75 -18.40
N THR A 247 -5.72 46.32 -17.19
CA THR A 247 -5.11 47.65 -17.01
C THR A 247 -3.66 47.67 -17.47
N PHE A 248 -2.91 46.59 -17.22
CA PHE A 248 -1.49 46.49 -17.58
C PHE A 248 -1.26 46.25 -19.08
N GLN A 249 -1.92 45.27 -19.70
CA GLN A 249 -1.63 44.84 -21.08
C GLN A 249 -2.78 45.03 -22.08
N GLY A 250 -3.93 45.56 -21.68
CA GLY A 250 -5.00 46.00 -22.60
C GLY A 250 -5.94 44.91 -23.13
N ASN A 251 -5.68 43.63 -22.83
CA ASN A 251 -6.58 42.52 -23.16
C ASN A 251 -7.04 41.74 -21.91
N ARG A 252 -8.12 40.99 -22.03
CA ARG A 252 -8.77 40.23 -20.93
C ARG A 252 -8.57 38.72 -21.13
N ASN A 253 -8.57 37.94 -20.05
CA ASN A 253 -8.79 36.50 -20.12
C ASN A 253 -10.31 36.22 -20.20
N PRO A 254 -10.83 35.73 -21.33
CA PRO A 254 -12.26 35.54 -21.53
C PRO A 254 -12.84 34.41 -20.69
N PHE A 255 -12.01 33.47 -20.25
CA PHE A 255 -12.45 32.32 -19.46
C PHE A 255 -12.63 32.65 -17.97
N ILE A 256 -12.08 33.79 -17.52
CA ILE A 256 -12.37 34.38 -16.21
C ILE A 256 -13.64 35.23 -16.31
N ASP A 257 -13.78 36.02 -17.37
CA ASP A 257 -14.95 36.91 -17.55
C ASP A 257 -16.25 36.16 -17.84
N ASN A 258 -16.15 35.05 -18.58
CA ASN A 258 -17.27 34.20 -18.89
C ASN A 258 -16.81 32.74 -18.91
N PRO A 259 -16.83 32.06 -17.75
CA PRO A 259 -16.35 30.67 -17.63
C PRO A 259 -17.17 29.67 -18.46
N ASN A 260 -18.39 30.02 -18.89
CA ASN A 260 -19.18 29.15 -19.77
C ASN A 260 -18.56 28.99 -21.17
N TYR A 261 -17.70 29.91 -21.60
CA TYR A 261 -17.01 29.78 -22.89
C TYR A 261 -16.17 28.51 -22.98
N VAL A 262 -15.61 28.02 -21.87
CA VAL A 262 -14.86 26.75 -21.85
C VAL A 262 -15.75 25.60 -22.34
N ASN A 263 -16.93 25.44 -21.74
CA ASN A 263 -17.88 24.39 -22.12
C ASN A 263 -18.51 24.62 -23.50
N GLN A 264 -18.72 25.88 -23.91
CA GLN A 264 -19.22 26.18 -25.26
C GLN A 264 -18.19 25.88 -26.37
N ILE A 265 -16.89 25.95 -26.08
CA ILE A 265 -15.82 25.64 -27.05
C ILE A 265 -15.49 24.15 -27.04
N TRP A 266 -15.23 23.58 -25.87
CA TRP A 266 -14.66 22.23 -25.72
C TRP A 266 -15.59 21.23 -25.04
N GLY A 267 -16.80 21.61 -24.61
CA GLY A 267 -17.70 20.71 -23.88
C GLY A 267 -18.08 19.46 -24.68
N SER A 268 -18.08 19.54 -26.01
CA SER A 268 -18.28 18.40 -26.93
C SER A 268 -16.99 17.65 -27.31
N GLN A 269 -15.82 18.14 -26.89
CA GLN A 269 -14.50 17.55 -27.12
C GLN A 269 -14.02 16.70 -25.94
N THR A 270 -14.65 16.86 -24.78
CA THR A 270 -14.74 15.76 -23.81
C THR A 270 -15.36 14.57 -24.54
N PRO A 271 -14.85 13.32 -24.42
CA PRO A 271 -15.76 12.20 -24.42
C PRO A 271 -16.86 12.61 -23.44
N THR A 272 -18.14 12.56 -23.84
CA THR A 272 -19.29 12.82 -22.94
C THR A 272 -18.89 12.45 -21.53
N GLN A 273 -18.92 13.41 -20.56
CA GLN A 273 -18.50 13.18 -19.17
C GLN A 273 -18.81 11.73 -18.87
N ASP A 274 -17.77 10.92 -18.66
CA ASP A 274 -18.01 9.51 -18.52
C ASP A 274 -18.82 9.38 -17.24
N THR A 275 -20.12 9.16 -17.40
CA THR A 275 -21.08 8.94 -16.31
C THR A 275 -21.36 7.46 -16.16
N GLN A 276 -20.85 6.64 -17.08
CA GLN A 276 -21.07 5.22 -17.06
C GLN A 276 -20.02 4.60 -16.15
N ALA A 277 -20.51 3.92 -15.12
CA ALA A 277 -19.62 3.17 -14.25
C ALA A 277 -19.06 1.93 -14.96
N PRO A 278 -17.83 1.51 -14.62
CA PRO A 278 -17.29 0.23 -15.05
C PRO A 278 -18.23 -0.93 -14.76
N THR A 279 -18.13 -1.99 -15.57
CA THR A 279 -18.85 -3.23 -15.29
C THR A 279 -18.44 -3.81 -13.94
N VAL A 280 -19.40 -4.44 -13.25
CA VAL A 280 -19.16 -5.06 -11.94
C VAL A 280 -18.06 -6.11 -12.07
N VAL A 281 -17.12 -6.11 -11.13
CA VAL A 281 -16.06 -7.11 -11.05
C VAL A 281 -16.67 -8.51 -10.96
N THR A 282 -16.27 -9.41 -11.85
CA THR A 282 -16.74 -10.80 -11.90
C THR A 282 -15.63 -11.78 -11.49
N ASN A 283 -16.03 -12.99 -11.10
CA ASN A 283 -15.11 -14.08 -10.71
C ASN A 283 -14.12 -13.69 -9.60
N LEU A 284 -14.54 -12.86 -8.65
CA LEU A 284 -13.77 -12.63 -7.43
C LEU A 284 -13.59 -13.97 -6.70
N ALA A 285 -12.33 -14.37 -6.48
CA ALA A 285 -11.97 -15.65 -5.90
C ALA A 285 -10.78 -15.52 -4.95
N ILE A 286 -10.63 -16.52 -4.07
CA ILE A 286 -9.52 -16.63 -3.12
C ILE A 286 -8.65 -17.81 -3.56
N PRO A 287 -7.60 -17.61 -4.39
CA PRO A 287 -6.75 -18.70 -4.87
C PRO A 287 -5.91 -19.33 -3.76
N SER A 288 -5.53 -18.58 -2.73
CA SER A 288 -4.74 -19.08 -1.62
C SER A 288 -4.94 -18.24 -0.35
N LYS A 289 -4.66 -18.86 0.79
CA LYS A 289 -4.66 -18.23 2.11
C LYS A 289 -3.61 -18.86 3.01
N THR A 290 -3.08 -18.05 3.92
CA THR A 290 -2.19 -18.48 5.01
C THR A 290 -2.85 -18.17 6.36
N ALA A 291 -2.09 -18.28 7.46
CA ALA A 291 -2.53 -17.83 8.77
C ALA A 291 -2.67 -16.29 8.86
N ASN A 292 -1.92 -15.54 8.04
CA ASN A 292 -1.81 -14.08 8.16
C ASN A 292 -2.00 -13.34 6.83
N SER A 293 -2.38 -14.03 5.77
CA SER A 293 -2.64 -13.42 4.48
C SER A 293 -3.72 -14.16 3.68
N ILE A 294 -4.40 -13.42 2.80
CA ILE A 294 -5.38 -13.93 1.85
C ILE A 294 -5.06 -13.30 0.48
N SER A 295 -4.88 -14.14 -0.54
CA SER A 295 -4.75 -13.67 -1.92
C SER A 295 -6.13 -13.60 -2.58
N LEU A 296 -6.30 -12.63 -3.47
CA LEU A 296 -7.54 -12.35 -4.21
C LEU A 296 -7.23 -12.21 -5.69
N THR A 297 -8.11 -12.75 -6.54
CA THR A 297 -8.05 -12.63 -8.01
C THR A 297 -9.44 -12.37 -8.56
N TRP A 298 -9.56 -11.66 -9.67
CA TRP A 298 -10.82 -11.41 -10.37
C TRP A 298 -10.62 -11.21 -11.87
N ASN A 299 -11.70 -11.19 -12.64
CA ASN A 299 -11.67 -10.82 -14.05
C ASN A 299 -11.62 -9.30 -14.22
N ALA A 300 -10.91 -8.83 -15.25
CA ALA A 300 -10.90 -7.42 -15.60
C ALA A 300 -12.32 -6.92 -15.90
N SER A 301 -12.69 -5.81 -15.29
CA SER A 301 -13.89 -5.05 -15.68
C SER A 301 -13.65 -4.33 -17.00
N THR A 302 -14.75 -4.01 -17.67
CA THR A 302 -14.78 -3.23 -18.91
C THR A 302 -15.53 -1.94 -18.68
N ASP A 303 -15.22 -0.95 -19.51
CA ASP A 303 -15.81 0.38 -19.43
C ASP A 303 -15.84 0.99 -20.84
N ASN A 304 -16.69 1.98 -21.07
CA ASN A 304 -16.79 2.69 -22.35
C ASN A 304 -15.56 3.56 -22.64
N VAL A 305 -14.83 4.00 -21.60
CA VAL A 305 -13.55 4.69 -21.76
C VAL A 305 -12.41 3.80 -21.26
N ALA A 306 -12.32 3.56 -19.95
CA ALA A 306 -11.26 2.74 -19.36
C ALA A 306 -11.48 2.49 -17.86
N VAL A 307 -11.19 1.27 -17.41
CA VAL A 307 -11.02 0.96 -15.99
C VAL A 307 -9.58 1.29 -15.58
N THR A 308 -9.41 2.08 -14.52
CA THR A 308 -8.10 2.57 -14.05
C THR A 308 -7.61 1.87 -12.79
N SER A 309 -8.51 1.46 -11.90
CA SER A 309 -8.15 0.80 -10.64
C SER A 309 -9.28 -0.03 -10.04
N TYR A 310 -8.96 -0.76 -8.97
CA TYR A 310 -9.89 -1.59 -8.20
C TYR A 310 -9.75 -1.29 -6.71
N ASP A 311 -10.85 -0.88 -6.08
CA ASP A 311 -10.96 -0.70 -4.63
C ASP A 311 -11.33 -2.04 -3.98
N VAL A 312 -10.46 -2.55 -3.11
CA VAL A 312 -10.66 -3.81 -2.38
C VAL A 312 -11.13 -3.50 -0.96
N TYR A 313 -12.33 -3.96 -0.62
CA TYR A 313 -12.93 -3.78 0.69
C TYR A 313 -12.79 -5.05 1.53
N MET A 314 -12.47 -4.89 2.81
CA MET A 314 -12.38 -5.95 3.80
C MET A 314 -13.31 -5.61 4.98
N ASN A 315 -14.24 -6.53 5.29
CA ASN A 315 -15.23 -6.35 6.36
C ASN A 315 -16.00 -5.00 6.26
N GLY A 316 -16.33 -4.60 5.02
CA GLY A 316 -17.07 -3.37 4.73
C GLY A 316 -16.24 -2.09 4.67
N SER A 317 -14.95 -2.13 5.02
CA SER A 317 -14.05 -0.96 4.97
C SER A 317 -13.06 -1.08 3.81
N LEU A 318 -12.72 0.04 3.18
CA LEU A 318 -11.71 0.07 2.12
C LEU A 318 -10.35 -0.36 2.71
N LYS A 319 -9.75 -1.41 2.14
CA LYS A 319 -8.46 -1.94 2.60
C LYS A 319 -7.30 -1.47 1.73
N THR A 320 -7.46 -1.48 0.42
CA THR A 320 -6.42 -1.07 -0.54
C THR A 320 -7.03 -0.74 -1.90
N ASN A 321 -6.28 -0.01 -2.72
CA ASN A 321 -6.56 0.21 -4.14
C ASN A 321 -5.42 -0.40 -4.97
N VAL A 322 -5.74 -1.04 -6.09
CA VAL A 322 -4.74 -1.68 -6.99
C VAL A 322 -5.10 -1.50 -8.45
N ASN A 323 -4.10 -1.49 -9.33
CA ASN A 323 -4.30 -1.37 -10.80
C ASN A 323 -4.24 -2.74 -11.51
N SER A 324 -4.02 -3.82 -10.75
CA SER A 324 -4.00 -5.21 -11.22
C SER A 324 -5.32 -5.93 -10.90
N THR A 325 -5.59 -7.04 -11.60
CA THR A 325 -6.75 -7.91 -11.33
C THR A 325 -6.50 -8.95 -10.22
N SER A 326 -5.53 -8.67 -9.35
CA SER A 326 -5.20 -9.50 -8.19
C SER A 326 -4.50 -8.68 -7.11
N THR A 327 -4.59 -9.14 -5.86
CA THR A 327 -3.85 -8.57 -4.72
C THR A 327 -3.65 -9.61 -3.61
N THR A 328 -2.77 -9.35 -2.65
CA THR A 328 -2.64 -10.13 -1.41
C THR A 328 -2.81 -9.22 -0.21
N VAL A 329 -3.81 -9.52 0.63
CA VAL A 329 -4.04 -8.82 1.89
C VAL A 329 -3.24 -9.53 2.97
N THR A 330 -2.29 -8.83 3.59
CA THR A 330 -1.41 -9.35 4.65
C THR A 330 -1.74 -8.74 6.02
N GLY A 331 -1.09 -9.24 7.08
CA GLY A 331 -1.28 -8.74 8.45
C GLY A 331 -2.61 -9.16 9.07
N LEU A 332 -3.18 -10.27 8.61
CA LEU A 332 -4.44 -10.80 9.12
C LEU A 332 -4.22 -11.65 10.38
N ASN A 333 -5.25 -11.76 11.21
CA ASN A 333 -5.25 -12.62 12.37
C ASN A 333 -5.53 -14.07 11.92
N PRO A 334 -4.85 -15.08 12.52
CA PRO A 334 -5.17 -16.47 12.24
C PRO A 334 -6.55 -16.88 12.74
N SER A 335 -7.10 -17.96 12.17
CA SER A 335 -8.45 -18.47 12.50
C SER A 335 -9.56 -17.41 12.47
N THR A 336 -9.38 -16.34 11.69
CA THR A 336 -10.31 -15.20 11.64
C THR A 336 -10.98 -15.14 10.29
N THR A 337 -12.31 -15.01 10.29
CA THR A 337 -13.10 -14.88 9.07
C THR A 337 -13.06 -13.45 8.56
N TYR A 338 -12.71 -13.30 7.28
CA TYR A 338 -12.72 -12.03 6.57
C TYR A 338 -13.64 -12.14 5.34
N SER A 339 -14.38 -11.07 5.08
CA SER A 339 -15.21 -10.92 3.88
C SER A 339 -14.63 -9.85 2.97
N PHE A 340 -14.60 -10.12 1.66
CA PHE A 340 -14.07 -9.21 0.65
C PHE A 340 -15.07 -8.98 -0.48
N TYR A 341 -15.14 -7.74 -0.95
CA TYR A 341 -15.72 -7.38 -2.25
C TYR A 341 -14.84 -6.33 -2.92
N VAL A 342 -14.97 -6.20 -4.24
CA VAL A 342 -14.16 -5.28 -5.05
C VAL A 342 -15.08 -4.38 -5.87
N LYS A 343 -14.68 -3.11 -6.04
CA LYS A 343 -15.28 -2.18 -7.01
C LYS A 343 -14.25 -1.78 -8.05
N ALA A 344 -14.64 -1.77 -9.32
CA ALA A 344 -13.85 -1.17 -10.38
C ALA A 344 -14.08 0.34 -10.42
N LYS A 345 -13.02 1.09 -10.74
CA LYS A 345 -13.01 2.56 -10.85
C LYS A 345 -12.48 2.97 -12.22
N ASP A 346 -13.07 3.99 -12.81
CA ASP A 346 -12.57 4.63 -14.03
C ASP A 346 -11.78 5.91 -13.72
N ALA A 347 -11.37 6.63 -14.77
CA ALA A 347 -10.67 7.90 -14.64
C ALA A 347 -11.58 9.08 -14.26
N ALA A 348 -12.88 8.97 -14.54
CA ALA A 348 -13.88 10.00 -14.24
C ALA A 348 -14.37 9.95 -12.78
N GLY A 349 -14.02 8.90 -12.04
CA GLY A 349 -14.35 8.69 -10.64
C GLY A 349 -15.58 7.81 -10.41
N ASN A 350 -16.23 7.30 -11.47
CA ASN A 350 -17.36 6.40 -11.31
C ASN A 350 -16.89 5.06 -10.72
N ALA A 351 -17.76 4.43 -9.95
CA ALA A 351 -17.51 3.15 -9.33
C ALA A 351 -18.55 2.14 -9.80
N SER A 352 -18.11 0.93 -10.12
CA SER A 352 -19.03 -0.19 -10.29
C SER A 352 -19.84 -0.43 -9.02
N ALA A 353 -20.95 -1.15 -9.14
CA ALA A 353 -21.57 -1.79 -7.97
C ALA A 353 -20.57 -2.77 -7.31
N ASN A 354 -20.86 -3.17 -6.06
CA ASN A 354 -20.06 -4.19 -5.36
C ASN A 354 -20.05 -5.48 -6.18
N SER A 355 -18.89 -6.12 -6.29
CA SER A 355 -18.83 -7.54 -6.70
C SER A 355 -19.64 -8.43 -5.77
N SER A 356 -19.80 -9.71 -6.14
CA SER A 356 -20.14 -10.72 -5.15
C SER A 356 -19.12 -10.70 -3.99
N THR A 357 -19.60 -10.94 -2.77
CA THR A 357 -18.73 -11.02 -1.60
C THR A 357 -18.18 -12.43 -1.47
N VAL A 358 -16.87 -12.56 -1.32
CA VAL A 358 -16.22 -13.82 -0.94
C VAL A 358 -15.80 -13.75 0.51
N SER A 359 -15.97 -14.84 1.26
CA SER A 359 -15.52 -14.91 2.64
C SER A 359 -14.66 -16.15 2.84
N THR A 360 -13.61 -16.02 3.64
CA THR A 360 -12.83 -17.17 4.09
C THR A 360 -12.28 -16.91 5.49
N THR A 361 -12.08 -18.00 6.22
CA THR A 361 -11.32 -17.98 7.47
C THR A 361 -9.86 -18.19 7.13
N THR A 362 -8.97 -17.30 7.57
CA THR A 362 -7.51 -17.54 7.52
C THR A 362 -7.20 -18.92 8.09
N ASN A 363 -6.11 -19.53 7.66
CA ASN A 363 -5.71 -20.81 8.25
C ASN A 363 -5.56 -20.63 9.75
N ALA A 364 -5.76 -21.74 10.48
CA ALA A 364 -5.25 -21.78 11.84
C ALA A 364 -3.81 -21.30 11.81
N GLY A 365 -3.47 -20.42 12.74
CA GLY A 365 -2.08 -20.11 12.96
C GLY A 365 -1.41 -21.45 13.18
N THR A 366 -0.48 -21.81 12.31
CA THR A 366 0.62 -22.59 12.85
C THR A 366 1.19 -21.62 13.86
N THR A 367 0.96 -21.85 15.15
CA THR A 367 1.98 -21.46 16.11
C THR A 367 3.19 -22.26 15.66
N ASN A 368 3.92 -21.74 14.68
CA ASN A 368 5.33 -22.00 14.59
C ASN A 368 5.80 -21.52 15.96
N PRO A 369 6.15 -22.44 16.86
CA PRO A 369 6.11 -22.16 18.27
C PRO A 369 7.09 -21.02 18.51
N THR A 370 6.55 -19.88 18.95
CA THR A 370 7.35 -18.70 19.29
C THR A 370 8.49 -19.18 20.19
N ASN A 371 9.71 -18.70 19.94
CA ASN A 371 10.81 -18.93 20.87
C ASN A 371 10.33 -18.51 22.25
N CYS A 372 10.13 -19.49 23.12
CA CYS A 372 9.57 -19.25 24.43
C CYS A 372 10.64 -18.78 25.39
N ILE A 373 11.87 -19.18 25.11
CA ILE A 373 13.07 -18.74 25.78
C ILE A 373 14.13 -18.44 24.73
N ASN A 374 14.83 -17.34 24.96
CA ASN A 374 16.06 -16.98 24.27
C ASN A 374 17.09 -16.59 25.35
N GLU A 375 18.13 -17.41 25.48
CA GLU A 375 19.27 -17.21 26.36
C GLU A 375 20.49 -16.83 25.53
N THR A 376 20.87 -15.56 25.63
CA THR A 376 22.01 -14.96 24.93
C THR A 376 23.29 -14.94 25.77
N PHE A 377 23.23 -15.41 27.02
CA PHE A 377 24.31 -15.45 28.01
C PHE A 377 24.88 -14.07 28.39
N GLU A 378 24.26 -12.99 27.93
CA GLU A 378 24.72 -11.62 28.17
C GLU A 378 24.58 -11.20 29.63
N THR A 379 23.62 -11.77 30.36
CA THR A 379 23.38 -11.49 31.77
C THR A 379 24.23 -12.33 32.73
N ILE A 380 25.16 -13.15 32.20
CA ILE A 380 26.16 -13.81 33.05
C ILE A 380 26.96 -12.73 33.81
N PRO A 381 27.10 -12.86 35.15
CA PRO A 381 27.88 -11.95 35.97
C PRO A 381 29.32 -11.79 35.45
N SER A 382 29.78 -10.55 35.37
CA SER A 382 31.08 -10.14 34.79
C SER A 382 32.32 -10.56 35.60
N SER A 383 32.22 -11.51 36.52
CA SER A 383 33.40 -11.97 37.25
C SER A 383 34.29 -12.80 36.31
N SER A 384 35.38 -12.20 35.84
CA SER A 384 36.46 -12.79 35.03
C SER A 384 37.23 -13.87 35.80
N ALA A 385 36.56 -14.97 36.16
CA ALA A 385 37.22 -16.06 36.85
C ALA A 385 37.51 -17.19 35.86
N SER A 386 38.80 -17.35 35.53
CA SER A 386 39.34 -18.54 34.88
C SER A 386 39.20 -19.82 35.74
N SER A 387 38.70 -19.67 36.98
CA SER A 387 38.36 -20.75 37.91
C SER A 387 37.01 -21.39 37.58
N TYR A 388 36.98 -22.72 37.63
CA TYR A 388 35.76 -23.49 37.52
C TYR A 388 34.95 -23.41 38.81
N SER A 389 33.68 -23.04 38.67
CA SER A 389 32.74 -22.90 39.80
C SER A 389 31.30 -23.07 39.32
N THR A 390 30.36 -23.10 40.25
CA THR A 390 28.94 -23.01 39.92
C THR A 390 28.57 -21.56 39.65
N ARG A 391 27.95 -21.31 38.49
CA ARG A 391 27.48 -19.98 38.06
C ARG A 391 25.97 -19.98 37.98
N THR A 392 25.35 -18.95 38.54
CA THR A 392 23.90 -18.76 38.47
C THR A 392 23.60 -17.36 37.98
N TRP A 393 22.66 -17.25 37.04
CA TRP A 393 22.18 -15.97 36.51
C TRP A 393 20.73 -16.11 36.06
N THR A 394 20.08 -15.00 35.74
CA THR A 394 18.70 -14.99 35.28
C THR A 394 18.60 -14.29 33.93
N ASN A 395 17.81 -14.87 33.02
CA ASN A 395 17.45 -14.25 31.75
C ASN A 395 16.01 -14.64 31.38
N GLY A 396 15.21 -13.68 30.92
CA GLY A 396 13.82 -13.93 30.50
C GLY A 396 12.93 -14.60 31.56
N GLY A 397 13.20 -14.37 32.86
CA GLY A 397 12.46 -15.00 33.97
C GLY A 397 12.88 -16.44 34.30
N ILE A 398 13.89 -17.00 33.61
CA ILE A 398 14.50 -18.30 33.93
C ILE A 398 15.81 -18.08 34.68
N THR A 399 16.00 -18.83 35.76
CA THR A 399 17.28 -18.92 36.44
C THR A 399 18.10 -20.07 35.86
N TRP A 400 19.29 -19.77 35.39
CA TRP A 400 20.24 -20.74 34.85
C TRP A 400 21.31 -21.06 35.86
N THR A 401 21.73 -22.32 35.92
CA THR A 401 22.82 -22.79 36.78
C THR A 401 23.79 -23.64 35.97
N ALA A 402 25.04 -23.22 35.88
CA ALA A 402 26.12 -23.95 35.22
C ALA A 402 27.14 -24.44 36.25
N THR A 403 27.32 -25.76 36.38
CA THR A 403 28.32 -26.36 37.28
C THR A 403 29.64 -26.59 36.55
N ASP A 404 30.74 -26.65 37.30
CA ASP A 404 32.11 -26.81 36.77
C ASP A 404 32.34 -25.92 35.53
N SER A 405 32.07 -24.63 35.69
CA SER A 405 32.01 -23.67 34.58
C SER A 405 32.83 -22.40 34.81
N ARG A 406 33.19 -21.74 33.71
CA ARG A 406 33.94 -20.47 33.65
C ARG A 406 33.31 -19.54 32.61
N THR A 407 33.57 -18.24 32.72
CA THR A 407 32.84 -17.17 32.00
C THR A 407 33.75 -16.23 31.20
N ASP A 408 35.04 -16.54 31.10
CA ASP A 408 36.08 -15.74 30.43
C ASP A 408 36.31 -16.12 28.96
N GLN A 409 35.48 -17.00 28.41
CA GLN A 409 35.52 -17.40 27.00
C GLN A 409 34.26 -16.92 26.29
N THR A 410 34.36 -16.71 24.98
CA THR A 410 33.28 -16.16 24.15
C THR A 410 33.06 -17.05 22.94
N ILE A 411 31.83 -17.16 22.41
CA ILE A 411 31.62 -17.61 21.03
C ILE A 411 31.37 -16.38 20.16
N THR A 412 30.37 -15.58 20.55
CA THR A 412 30.13 -14.25 19.98
C THR A 412 30.67 -13.15 20.91
N ASN A 413 29.91 -12.78 21.94
CA ASN A 413 30.26 -11.73 22.90
C ASN A 413 30.44 -12.28 24.33
N LYS A 414 29.48 -13.06 24.84
CA LYS A 414 29.63 -13.86 26.07
C LYS A 414 29.27 -15.32 25.81
N ALA A 415 29.86 -16.23 26.58
CA ALA A 415 29.46 -17.63 26.60
C ALA A 415 29.73 -18.23 27.97
N ILE A 416 28.94 -19.24 28.34
CA ILE A 416 29.27 -20.09 29.50
C ILE A 416 30.12 -21.26 29.02
N THR A 417 31.29 -21.46 29.62
CA THR A 417 32.16 -22.61 29.28
C THR A 417 32.08 -23.67 30.36
N VAL A 418 31.58 -24.84 30.00
CA VAL A 418 31.39 -25.98 30.90
C VAL A 418 32.49 -27.02 30.65
N ARG A 419 33.05 -27.58 31.74
CA ARG A 419 33.99 -28.71 31.66
C ARG A 419 33.30 -30.04 31.94
N SER A 420 33.31 -30.57 33.17
CA SER A 420 32.63 -31.84 33.50
C SER A 420 31.24 -31.65 34.09
N GLY A 421 30.75 -30.40 34.09
CA GLY A 421 29.46 -30.03 34.66
C GLY A 421 28.32 -29.98 33.64
N SER A 422 27.29 -29.22 34.01
CA SER A 422 26.06 -29.09 33.23
C SER A 422 25.54 -27.66 33.26
N LEU A 423 24.85 -27.25 32.19
CA LEU A 423 24.00 -26.05 32.17
C LEU A 423 22.54 -26.47 32.39
N LYS A 424 21.87 -25.90 33.41
CA LYS A 424 20.51 -26.26 33.81
C LYS A 424 19.61 -25.05 33.96
N SER A 425 18.38 -25.11 33.45
CA SER A 425 17.35 -24.08 33.65
C SER A 425 16.55 -24.31 34.94
N SER A 426 15.89 -23.26 35.44
CA SER A 426 14.75 -23.40 36.36
C SER A 426 13.53 -23.96 35.62
N SER A 427 12.47 -24.30 36.37
CA SER A 427 11.22 -24.77 35.77
C SER A 427 10.55 -23.69 34.91
N PHE A 428 10.02 -24.08 33.75
CA PHE A 428 9.33 -23.22 32.80
C PHE A 428 8.01 -23.86 32.33
N SER A 429 6.90 -23.12 32.36
CA SER A 429 5.54 -23.72 32.30
C SER A 429 5.00 -24.10 30.93
N ASN A 430 5.62 -23.64 29.84
CA ASN A 430 5.02 -23.71 28.51
C ASN A 430 5.60 -24.81 27.61
N GLY A 431 6.31 -25.77 28.22
CA GLY A 431 6.90 -26.93 27.56
C GLY A 431 7.98 -26.60 26.53
N ILE A 432 8.38 -27.61 25.77
CA ILE A 432 9.45 -27.54 24.77
C ILE A 432 9.15 -28.43 23.55
N ASN A 433 9.30 -27.87 22.35
CA ASN A 433 9.07 -28.56 21.07
C ASN A 433 10.38 -28.77 20.28
N SER A 434 11.25 -27.77 20.26
CA SER A 434 12.61 -27.87 19.72
C SER A 434 13.58 -27.05 20.57
N LEU A 435 14.85 -27.45 20.59
CA LEU A 435 15.95 -26.73 21.26
C LEU A 435 17.03 -26.41 20.23
N THR A 436 17.45 -25.14 20.17
CA THR A 436 18.57 -24.67 19.36
C THR A 436 19.66 -24.12 20.26
N VAL A 437 20.92 -24.45 20.02
CA VAL A 437 22.05 -23.94 20.80
C VAL A 437 23.33 -23.94 19.98
N THR A 438 24.22 -22.98 20.23
CA THR A 438 25.57 -22.92 19.66
C THR A 438 26.60 -23.43 20.65
N THR A 439 27.50 -24.31 20.21
CA THR A 439 28.61 -24.79 21.06
C THR A 439 29.95 -24.73 20.35
N GLN A 440 31.04 -24.59 21.13
CA GLN A 440 32.41 -24.60 20.62
C GLN A 440 33.40 -25.11 21.66
N LEU A 441 34.26 -26.05 21.29
CA LEU A 441 35.39 -26.51 22.09
C LEU A 441 36.48 -25.41 22.12
N LYS A 442 36.82 -24.91 23.31
CA LYS A 442 37.74 -23.75 23.47
C LYS A 442 39.18 -24.12 23.79
N PHE A 443 39.42 -25.35 24.23
CA PHE A 443 40.73 -25.81 24.68
C PHE A 443 41.08 -27.14 24.01
N SER A 444 42.34 -27.56 24.15
CA SER A 444 42.80 -28.88 23.69
C SER A 444 41.87 -30.00 24.19
N GLY A 445 41.36 -30.80 23.26
CA GLY A 445 40.39 -31.86 23.51
C GLY A 445 39.96 -32.51 22.19
N SER A 446 39.01 -33.43 22.27
CA SER A 446 38.41 -34.09 21.10
C SER A 446 36.96 -33.63 20.90
N ASN A 447 36.46 -33.76 19.67
CA ASN A 447 35.03 -33.56 19.37
C ASN A 447 34.17 -34.48 20.25
N GLY A 448 32.98 -34.00 20.61
CA GLY A 448 32.06 -34.76 21.45
C GLY A 448 30.68 -34.14 21.45
N SER A 449 29.88 -34.40 22.49
CA SER A 449 28.52 -33.88 22.57
C SER A 449 28.07 -33.61 24.00
N PHE A 450 27.08 -32.73 24.14
CA PHE A 450 26.22 -32.65 25.32
C PHE A 450 25.02 -33.58 25.14
N ASN A 451 24.63 -34.28 26.21
CA ASN A 451 23.28 -34.83 26.30
C ASN A 451 22.31 -33.71 26.68
N VAL A 452 21.17 -33.64 26.00
CA VAL A 452 20.09 -32.69 26.31
C VAL A 452 18.99 -33.45 27.04
N LEU A 453 18.74 -33.07 28.29
CA LEU A 453 17.71 -33.67 29.12
C LEU A 453 16.56 -32.69 29.34
N VAL A 454 15.33 -33.18 29.21
CA VAL A 454 14.10 -32.45 29.57
C VAL A 454 13.44 -33.22 30.70
N ASN A 455 13.27 -32.57 31.85
CA ASN A 455 12.75 -33.19 33.08
C ASN A 455 13.52 -34.47 33.49
N GLY A 456 14.83 -34.53 33.17
CA GLY A 456 15.69 -35.67 33.47
C GLY A 456 15.73 -36.78 32.41
N THR A 457 14.88 -36.70 31.37
CA THR A 457 14.89 -37.66 30.26
C THR A 457 15.76 -37.14 29.11
N ASN A 458 16.67 -37.95 28.58
CA ASN A 458 17.48 -37.58 27.42
C ASN A 458 16.62 -37.49 26.14
N VAL A 459 16.62 -36.34 25.49
CA VAL A 459 15.83 -36.05 24.27
C VAL A 459 16.70 -35.88 23.02
N GLY A 460 18.03 -35.98 23.16
CA GLY A 460 18.96 -35.90 22.05
C GLY A 460 20.33 -35.40 22.48
N THR A 461 21.21 -35.22 21.50
CA THR A 461 22.57 -34.71 21.77
C THR A 461 22.89 -33.49 20.91
N VAL A 462 23.73 -32.62 21.43
CA VAL A 462 24.27 -31.45 20.73
C VAL A 462 25.76 -31.66 20.55
N PRO A 463 26.28 -31.76 19.31
CA PRO A 463 27.70 -31.92 19.06
C PRO A 463 28.46 -30.62 19.32
N TYR A 464 29.74 -30.75 19.69
CA TYR A 464 30.70 -29.65 19.73
C TYR A 464 32.01 -30.05 19.04
N SER A 465 32.68 -29.07 18.45
CA SER A 465 34.02 -29.18 17.87
C SER A 465 34.79 -27.88 18.05
N THR A 466 36.02 -27.79 17.56
CA THR A 466 36.78 -26.52 17.53
C THR A 466 36.07 -25.42 16.73
N THR A 467 35.20 -25.79 15.79
CA THR A 467 34.33 -24.87 15.04
C THR A 467 33.01 -24.66 15.77
N ALA A 468 32.64 -23.38 15.99
CA ALA A 468 31.35 -23.03 16.55
C ALA A 468 30.21 -23.58 15.68
N THR A 469 29.33 -24.38 16.28
CA THR A 469 28.25 -25.07 15.56
C THR A 469 26.92 -24.83 16.25
N THR A 470 25.94 -24.32 15.50
CA THR A 470 24.55 -24.19 15.96
C THR A 470 23.79 -25.46 15.60
N THR A 471 23.27 -26.15 16.60
CA THR A 471 22.50 -27.39 16.42
C THR A 471 21.08 -27.19 16.90
N THR A 472 20.12 -27.74 16.16
CA THR A 472 18.72 -27.80 16.57
C THR A 472 18.28 -29.25 16.77
N ILE A 473 17.79 -29.57 17.96
CA ILE A 473 17.05 -30.80 18.25
C ILE A 473 15.57 -30.49 18.04
N ASN A 474 14.96 -31.11 17.04
CA ASN A 474 13.54 -30.99 16.75
C ASN A 474 12.75 -32.13 17.40
N ASN A 475 11.42 -31.99 17.44
CA ASN A 475 10.47 -33.04 17.85
C ASN A 475 10.66 -33.53 19.30
N ILE A 476 11.07 -32.63 20.21
CA ILE A 476 11.15 -32.92 21.65
C ILE A 476 9.75 -33.10 22.25
N ASN A 477 8.81 -32.23 21.85
CA ASN A 477 7.36 -32.34 22.08
C ASN A 477 6.94 -32.63 23.54
N VAL A 478 7.62 -32.05 24.54
CA VAL A 478 7.26 -32.20 25.96
C VAL A 478 6.39 -31.02 26.39
N SER A 479 5.21 -31.32 26.94
CA SER A 479 4.25 -30.32 27.44
C SER A 479 4.36 -30.05 28.94
N GLY A 480 3.78 -28.93 29.37
CA GLY A 480 3.74 -28.51 30.78
C GLY A 480 5.07 -27.97 31.31
N ASN A 481 5.28 -28.09 32.62
CA ASN A 481 6.48 -27.59 33.28
C ASN A 481 7.72 -28.39 32.84
N VAL A 482 8.74 -27.68 32.34
CA VAL A 482 9.98 -28.28 31.84
C VAL A 482 11.21 -27.68 32.52
N ILE A 483 12.20 -28.54 32.76
CA ILE A 483 13.56 -28.20 33.16
C ILE A 483 14.50 -28.76 32.09
N VAL A 484 15.27 -27.88 31.46
CA VAL A 484 16.24 -28.26 30.41
C VAL A 484 17.63 -28.33 31.03
N THR A 485 18.37 -29.41 30.75
CA THR A 485 19.75 -29.60 31.20
C THR A 485 20.63 -30.06 30.04
N LEU A 486 21.76 -29.38 29.81
CA LEU A 486 22.84 -29.83 28.93
C LEU A 486 23.95 -30.41 29.80
N VAL A 487 24.24 -31.70 29.66
CA VAL A 487 25.30 -32.40 30.41
C VAL A 487 26.45 -32.72 29.48
N ASN A 488 27.66 -32.29 29.80
CA ASN A 488 28.82 -32.60 28.97
C ASN A 488 29.16 -34.09 29.09
N ASN A 489 29.24 -34.79 27.97
CA ASN A 489 29.61 -36.21 27.98
C ASN A 489 31.12 -36.44 28.21
N SER A 490 31.92 -35.37 28.21
CA SER A 490 33.34 -35.40 28.53
C SER A 490 33.61 -34.91 29.95
N SER A 491 34.58 -35.53 30.63
CA SER A 491 35.07 -35.10 31.94
C SER A 491 36.17 -34.04 31.88
N SER A 492 36.70 -33.72 30.68
CA SER A 492 37.88 -32.88 30.53
C SER A 492 37.76 -31.78 29.46
N ASN A 493 36.88 -31.97 28.45
CA ASN A 493 36.67 -30.98 27.40
C ASN A 493 36.01 -29.73 27.96
N ARG A 494 36.43 -28.57 27.47
CA ARG A 494 35.96 -27.25 27.92
C ARG A 494 35.23 -26.58 26.78
N VAL A 495 33.91 -26.59 26.87
CA VAL A 495 33.03 -26.26 25.74
C VAL A 495 32.20 -25.04 26.09
N ALA A 496 32.37 -23.98 25.29
CA ALA A 496 31.55 -22.80 25.35
C ALA A 496 30.15 -23.10 24.78
N ILE A 497 29.13 -22.54 25.42
CA ILE A 497 27.72 -22.62 25.03
C ILE A 497 27.21 -21.18 24.89
N ASP A 498 26.57 -20.88 23.76
CA ASP A 498 26.03 -19.57 23.43
C ASP A 498 24.72 -19.70 22.63
N ASN A 499 23.91 -18.63 22.57
CA ASN A 499 22.67 -18.51 21.78
C ASN A 499 21.71 -19.71 21.91
N LEU A 500 21.28 -20.01 23.13
CA LEU A 500 20.35 -21.11 23.40
C LEU A 500 18.91 -20.60 23.31
N SER A 501 18.07 -21.26 22.52
CA SER A 501 16.63 -20.99 22.48
C SER A 501 15.84 -22.28 22.40
N TRP A 502 14.59 -22.23 22.85
CA TRP A 502 13.65 -23.30 22.57
C TRP A 502 12.25 -22.78 22.30
N THR A 503 11.50 -23.59 21.58
CA THR A 503 10.13 -23.30 21.18
C THR A 503 9.14 -23.98 22.13
N CYS A 504 8.01 -23.36 22.46
CA CYS A 504 6.99 -23.99 23.32
C CYS A 504 6.31 -25.19 22.65
N SER A 505 5.74 -26.08 23.45
CA SER A 505 4.90 -27.19 22.95
C SER A 505 3.40 -26.87 22.89
N GLY A 506 2.98 -25.68 23.33
CA GLY A 506 1.59 -25.18 23.19
C GLY A 506 0.57 -25.91 24.07
N GLY A 507 -0.15 -25.17 24.90
CA GLY A 507 -1.29 -25.70 25.64
C GLY A 507 -2.49 -25.96 24.73
N SER A 508 -2.59 -27.18 24.18
CA SER A 508 -3.79 -27.93 23.76
C SER A 508 -3.46 -28.86 22.60
N ALA A 509 -2.79 -29.98 22.89
CA ALA A 509 -2.72 -31.09 21.95
C ALA A 509 -4.09 -31.77 21.87
N LYS A 510 -4.83 -31.56 20.78
CA LYS A 510 -5.46 -32.71 20.12
C LYS A 510 -4.35 -33.34 19.27
N GLN A 511 -3.89 -34.51 19.71
CA GLN A 511 -2.87 -35.32 19.04
C GLN A 511 -3.07 -35.34 17.52
N SER A 512 -2.12 -34.79 16.77
CA SER A 512 -1.72 -35.42 15.51
C SER A 512 -0.42 -36.15 15.77
N LEU A 513 -0.52 -37.47 15.94
CA LEU A 513 0.63 -38.35 16.04
C LEU A 513 1.27 -38.43 14.64
N SER A 514 2.23 -37.56 14.36
CA SER A 514 3.11 -37.72 13.20
C SER A 514 4.13 -38.81 13.54
N LEU A 515 3.78 -40.06 13.26
CA LEU A 515 4.76 -41.13 13.25
C LEU A 515 5.66 -40.96 12.03
N VAL A 516 6.95 -40.83 12.34
CA VAL A 516 8.06 -41.12 11.44
C VAL A 516 7.76 -42.43 10.71
N LYS A 517 7.66 -42.37 9.38
CA LYS A 517 7.79 -43.56 8.54
C LYS A 517 9.22 -44.04 8.67
N ASN A 518 9.41 -45.18 9.32
CA ASN A 518 10.38 -46.20 8.89
C ASN A 518 9.92 -47.56 9.43
N ASP A 519 9.91 -48.50 8.49
CA ASP A 519 9.72 -49.94 8.57
C ASP A 519 8.34 -50.58 8.71
N GLU A 520 8.25 -51.69 7.99
CA GLU A 520 7.11 -52.40 7.49
C GLU A 520 6.11 -52.85 8.56
N SER A 521 4.93 -52.23 8.56
CA SER A 521 3.70 -52.92 8.92
C SER A 521 2.63 -52.50 7.91
N ALA A 522 2.04 -53.49 7.23
CA ALA A 522 1.10 -53.25 6.15
C ALA A 522 -0.13 -52.47 6.67
N GLU A 523 -0.16 -51.17 6.40
CA GLU A 523 -1.28 -50.27 6.66
C GLU A 523 -2.57 -50.87 6.10
N LEU A 524 -3.66 -50.86 6.90
CA LEU A 524 -4.92 -51.45 6.47
C LEU A 524 -5.50 -50.63 5.31
N GLN A 525 -5.84 -51.28 4.19
CA GLN A 525 -6.42 -50.63 3.02
C GLN A 525 -7.72 -51.29 2.59
N ILE A 526 -8.69 -50.48 2.16
CA ILE A 526 -9.94 -50.94 1.56
C ILE A 526 -9.74 -51.19 0.07
N SER A 527 -10.16 -52.35 -0.42
CA SER A 527 -10.17 -52.68 -1.84
C SER A 527 -11.42 -53.49 -2.21
N PRO A 528 -12.09 -53.19 -3.34
CA PRO A 528 -11.95 -51.99 -4.15
C PRO A 528 -12.43 -50.73 -3.40
N ASN A 529 -12.00 -49.54 -3.81
CA ASN A 529 -12.64 -48.29 -3.39
C ASN A 529 -12.64 -47.37 -4.61
N PRO A 530 -13.78 -47.17 -5.29
CA PRO A 530 -15.15 -47.37 -4.80
C PRO A 530 -15.66 -48.83 -4.78
N ILE A 531 -16.58 -49.14 -3.87
CA ILE A 531 -17.22 -50.46 -3.68
C ILE A 531 -18.45 -50.57 -4.57
N SER A 532 -18.48 -51.58 -5.45
CA SER A 532 -19.63 -51.87 -6.32
C SER A 532 -20.39 -53.13 -5.92
N ASN A 533 -19.73 -54.09 -5.25
CA ASN A 533 -20.28 -55.43 -5.04
C ASN A 533 -20.81 -55.65 -3.61
N GLN A 534 -21.05 -54.55 -2.88
CA GLN A 534 -21.53 -54.57 -1.48
C GLN A 534 -20.67 -55.41 -0.52
N GLU A 535 -19.38 -55.58 -0.85
CA GLU A 535 -18.36 -56.21 -0.03
C GLU A 535 -17.09 -55.37 -0.02
N ILE A 536 -16.55 -55.17 1.18
CA ILE A 536 -15.27 -54.51 1.43
C ILE A 536 -14.22 -55.59 1.71
N THR A 537 -13.10 -55.59 0.98
CA THR A 537 -11.92 -56.38 1.36
C THR A 537 -10.89 -55.51 2.05
N ILE A 538 -10.37 -55.95 3.20
CA ILE A 538 -9.28 -55.28 3.92
C ILE A 538 -7.94 -55.94 3.57
N LYS A 539 -7.02 -55.17 2.98
CA LYS A 539 -5.62 -55.54 2.82
C LYS A 539 -4.85 -55.09 4.08
N GLY A 540 -3.91 -55.90 4.57
CA GLY A 540 -3.15 -55.64 5.82
C GLY A 540 -3.40 -56.69 6.92
N ASN A 541 -2.89 -56.44 8.14
CA ASN A 541 -3.05 -57.36 9.28
C ASN A 541 -4.37 -57.12 10.05
N THR A 542 -5.24 -58.14 10.04
CA THR A 542 -6.59 -58.10 10.63
C THR A 542 -6.75 -58.95 11.90
N GLU A 543 -5.70 -59.62 12.37
CA GLU A 543 -5.78 -60.69 13.37
C GLU A 543 -6.29 -60.24 14.75
N ASN A 544 -6.10 -58.96 15.08
CA ASN A 544 -6.43 -58.40 16.39
C ASN A 544 -7.73 -57.56 16.41
N ILE A 545 -8.48 -57.52 15.31
CA ILE A 545 -9.68 -56.68 15.21
C ILE A 545 -10.91 -57.45 15.68
N LYS A 546 -11.47 -56.98 16.79
CA LYS A 546 -12.62 -57.55 17.49
C LYS A 546 -13.93 -56.90 17.08
N LYS A 547 -13.90 -55.66 16.57
CA LYS A 547 -15.10 -54.93 16.16
C LYS A 547 -14.87 -54.11 14.89
N ALA A 548 -15.89 -54.07 14.04
CA ALA A 548 -16.02 -53.12 12.95
C ALA A 548 -17.33 -52.36 13.07
N GLU A 549 -17.29 -51.06 12.88
CA GLU A 549 -18.45 -50.17 12.88
C GLU A 549 -18.45 -49.32 11.62
N ILE A 550 -19.60 -49.08 11.03
CA ILE A 550 -19.73 -48.24 9.83
C ILE A 550 -20.57 -47.04 10.17
N TYR A 551 -20.08 -45.85 9.85
CA TYR A 551 -20.77 -44.58 10.06
C TYR A 551 -20.96 -43.84 8.74
N ASN A 552 -22.06 -43.10 8.60
CA ASN A 552 -22.20 -42.11 7.53
C ASN A 552 -21.43 -40.81 7.87
N LEU A 553 -21.37 -39.86 6.92
CA LEU A 553 -20.66 -38.59 7.13
C LEU A 553 -21.28 -37.69 8.22
N GLN A 554 -22.54 -37.91 8.58
CA GLN A 554 -23.22 -37.24 9.70
C GLN A 554 -22.92 -37.90 11.06
N GLY A 555 -22.07 -38.93 11.11
CA GLY A 555 -21.71 -39.64 12.34
C GLY A 555 -22.78 -40.63 12.84
N LYS A 556 -23.81 -40.92 12.03
CA LYS A 556 -24.82 -41.94 12.36
C LYS A 556 -24.23 -43.33 12.15
N LEU A 557 -24.31 -44.17 13.17
CA LEU A 557 -23.94 -45.58 13.10
C LEU A 557 -24.90 -46.33 12.17
N MET A 558 -24.36 -46.94 11.12
CA MET A 558 -25.08 -47.68 10.08
C MET A 558 -25.04 -49.18 10.30
N GLN A 559 -23.91 -49.71 10.79
CA GLN A 559 -23.72 -51.15 11.00
C GLN A 559 -22.65 -51.42 12.07
N THR A 560 -22.79 -52.50 12.82
CA THR A 560 -21.78 -53.01 13.76
C THR A 560 -21.57 -54.50 13.51
N ILE A 561 -20.32 -54.93 13.50
CA ILE A 561 -19.91 -56.31 13.22
C ILE A 561 -18.92 -56.72 14.31
N VAL A 562 -19.25 -57.77 15.04
CA VAL A 562 -18.38 -58.36 16.05
C VAL A 562 -17.54 -59.46 15.40
N SER A 563 -16.24 -59.48 15.67
CA SER A 563 -15.26 -60.39 15.07
C SER A 563 -15.30 -60.39 13.53
N PRO A 564 -15.17 -59.23 12.88
CA PRO A 564 -15.41 -59.06 11.44
C PRO A 564 -14.54 -59.93 10.53
N PHE A 565 -13.37 -60.36 10.99
CA PHE A 565 -12.40 -61.10 10.17
C PHE A 565 -12.19 -62.55 10.61
N LYS A 566 -13.16 -63.14 11.34
CA LYS A 566 -13.07 -64.55 11.78
C LYS A 566 -13.03 -65.54 10.61
N ASN A 567 -13.70 -65.22 9.49
CA ASN A 567 -13.89 -66.10 8.33
C ASN A 567 -13.31 -65.50 7.03
N GLY A 568 -12.27 -64.67 7.11
CA GLY A 568 -11.65 -64.01 5.96
C GLY A 568 -11.48 -62.50 6.17
N LYS A 569 -11.04 -61.78 5.14
CA LYS A 569 -10.74 -60.33 5.21
C LYS A 569 -11.86 -59.44 4.65
N THR A 570 -13.07 -59.97 4.54
CA THR A 570 -14.19 -59.28 3.89
C THR A 570 -15.29 -58.86 4.88
N ILE A 571 -15.90 -57.70 4.62
CA ILE A 571 -17.04 -57.17 5.36
C ILE A 571 -18.20 -56.95 4.37
N ASN A 572 -19.37 -57.51 4.68
CA ASN A 572 -20.57 -57.34 3.86
C ASN A 572 -21.34 -56.07 4.28
N ILE A 573 -21.74 -55.25 3.30
CA ILE A 573 -22.37 -53.94 3.47
C ILE A 573 -23.73 -53.82 2.75
N LYS A 574 -24.46 -54.92 2.57
CA LYS A 574 -25.70 -55.03 1.77
C LYS A 574 -26.79 -53.97 1.99
N ASN A 575 -26.76 -53.21 3.09
CA ASN A 575 -27.78 -52.22 3.44
C ASN A 575 -27.33 -50.76 3.30
N LEU A 576 -26.15 -50.50 2.73
CA LEU A 576 -25.66 -49.13 2.51
C LEU A 576 -26.07 -48.61 1.13
N GLN A 577 -26.74 -47.45 1.11
CA GLN A 577 -27.03 -46.73 -0.13
C GLN A 577 -25.76 -46.09 -0.69
N GLN A 578 -25.79 -45.67 -1.96
CA GLN A 578 -24.71 -44.91 -2.60
C GLN A 578 -24.30 -43.72 -1.72
N GLY A 579 -23.01 -43.60 -1.41
CA GLY A 579 -22.53 -42.60 -0.47
C GLY A 579 -21.16 -42.89 0.12
N ILE A 580 -20.65 -41.92 0.87
CA ILE A 580 -19.36 -42.00 1.56
C ILE A 580 -19.58 -42.43 3.01
N TYR A 581 -18.78 -43.40 3.45
CA TYR A 581 -18.85 -43.97 4.78
C TYR A 581 -17.47 -44.06 5.43
N ILE A 582 -17.47 -44.19 6.75
CA ILE A 582 -16.28 -44.44 7.58
C ILE A 582 -16.43 -45.83 8.20
N LEU A 583 -15.48 -46.72 7.91
CA LEU A 583 -15.30 -48.00 8.59
C LEU A 583 -14.34 -47.79 9.75
N LYS A 584 -14.85 -47.88 10.96
CA LYS A 584 -14.10 -47.83 12.21
C LYS A 584 -13.77 -49.23 12.68
N LEU A 585 -12.50 -49.51 12.86
CA LEU A 585 -11.94 -50.74 13.42
C LEU A 585 -11.26 -50.37 14.74
N ASP A 586 -10.97 -51.36 15.61
CA ASP A 586 -10.43 -51.09 16.96
C ASP A 586 -9.22 -50.13 16.97
N ASN A 587 -8.35 -50.21 15.97
CA ASN A 587 -7.11 -49.44 15.88
C ASN A 587 -6.97 -48.61 14.58
N SER A 588 -8.03 -48.48 13.77
CA SER A 588 -7.94 -47.76 12.49
C SER A 588 -9.30 -47.30 11.96
N ASP A 589 -9.34 -46.12 11.35
CA ASP A 589 -10.51 -45.60 10.65
C ASP A 589 -10.23 -45.51 9.14
N LEU A 590 -11.06 -46.15 8.32
CA LEU A 590 -10.90 -46.23 6.87
C LEU A 590 -12.11 -45.63 6.15
N LYS A 591 -11.88 -44.79 5.14
CA LYS A 591 -12.95 -44.16 4.35
C LYS A 591 -13.21 -44.95 3.07
N PHE A 592 -14.48 -45.18 2.74
CA PHE A 592 -14.87 -45.81 1.48
C PHE A 592 -16.10 -45.17 0.84
N LEU A 593 -16.20 -45.32 -0.48
CA LEU A 593 -17.32 -44.89 -1.29
C LEU A 593 -18.10 -46.12 -1.76
N VAL A 594 -19.41 -46.18 -1.49
CA VAL A 594 -20.34 -47.13 -2.12
C VAL A 594 -20.87 -46.49 -3.38
N LYS A 595 -20.72 -47.16 -4.52
CA LYS A 595 -21.25 -46.71 -5.82
C LYS A 595 -22.69 -47.13 -6.03
#